data_AF-A0A0F9DVR5-F1
#
_entry.id   AF-A0A0F9DVR5-F1
#
_cell.length_a   1.000
_cell.length_b   1.000
_cell.length_c   1.000
_cell.angle_alpha   90.00
_cell.angle_beta   90.00
_cell.angle_gamma   90.00
#
_symmetry.space_group_name_H-M   'P 1'
#
loop_
_entity.id
_entity.type
_entity.pdbx_description
1 polymer ?
#
loop_
_entity_poly.entity_id
_entity_poly.type
_entity_poly.pdbx_seq_one_letter_code
_entity_poly.pdbx_strand_id
1 'polypeptide(L)'
;MKEICHKGLARLVGEYGSSLIEPNALELVVNASVEPDNIDRERFSENFFYGIKYLFNHTIKAKKLSVNYIRKTRDAYAMNSSSWLKNLGIVFHFITDWGTPYHSPTSKSNPFLDITQAGVQLGGEVGIMSKSSSSWRDELWEFVKGALIGGGIFGAIGLILLYFSHNNFESRCDERWKESLSLIREHFRAKLVHSQLPKKINLAFDLFEEKMNKLHQRSEDLPADWIDNCTDVEYADYMSDIAIIMDLACQIVMIHKPF
;
A
#
# COMPACT_ATOMS: atom_id res chain seq x y z
N MET A 1 4.60 -3.72 -0.48
CA MET A 1 6.07 -3.72 -0.73
C MET A 1 6.75 -4.18 0.56
N LYS A 2 8.07 -4.41 0.59
CA LYS A 2 8.77 -4.86 1.81
C LYS A 2 9.42 -3.71 2.58
N GLU A 3 10.10 -4.08 3.65
CA GLU A 3 10.70 -3.19 4.63
C GLU A 3 11.59 -2.11 4.01
N ILE A 4 12.41 -2.43 3.00
CA ILE A 4 13.33 -1.44 2.43
C ILE A 4 12.57 -0.35 1.70
N CYS A 5 11.57 -0.69 0.87
CA CYS A 5 10.74 0.31 0.22
C CYS A 5 9.96 1.17 1.23
N HIS A 6 9.32 0.54 2.22
CA HIS A 6 8.53 1.28 3.23
C HIS A 6 9.41 2.28 4.00
N LYS A 7 10.53 1.81 4.55
CA LYS A 7 11.49 2.66 5.26
C LYS A 7 12.11 3.70 4.34
N GLY A 8 12.41 3.31 3.11
CA GLY A 8 13.01 4.16 2.09
C GLY A 8 12.11 5.34 1.72
N LEU A 9 10.84 5.08 1.43
CA LEU A 9 9.84 6.11 1.15
C LEU A 9 9.63 7.05 2.34
N ALA A 10 9.49 6.49 3.56
CA ALA A 10 9.36 7.28 4.78
C ALA A 10 10.57 8.21 4.99
N ARG A 11 11.79 7.70 4.78
CA ARG A 11 13.02 8.48 4.90
C ARG A 11 13.13 9.54 3.81
N LEU A 12 12.82 9.19 2.55
CA LEU A 12 12.82 10.12 1.42
C LEU A 12 11.93 11.33 1.70
N VAL A 13 10.71 11.10 2.18
CA VAL A 13 9.74 12.16 2.48
C VAL A 13 10.18 12.97 3.70
N GLY A 14 10.66 12.33 4.77
CA GLY A 14 11.12 13.05 5.95
C GLY A 14 12.37 13.90 5.75
N GLU A 15 13.29 13.47 4.88
CA GLU A 15 14.54 14.19 4.58
C GLU A 15 14.38 15.27 3.50
N TYR A 16 13.49 15.09 2.53
CA TYR A 16 13.42 15.94 1.34
C TYR A 16 12.04 16.49 1.03
N GLY A 17 11.01 16.16 1.83
CA GLY A 17 9.65 16.64 1.65
C GLY A 17 9.47 18.11 1.99
N SER A 18 8.24 18.59 1.84
CA SER A 18 7.84 19.98 2.11
C SER A 18 7.91 20.32 3.60
N SER A 19 7.74 19.31 4.46
CA SER A 19 7.82 19.44 5.91
C SER A 19 8.89 18.50 6.46
N LEU A 20 10.09 19.04 6.68
CA LEU A 20 11.25 18.28 7.15
C LEU A 20 11.03 17.76 8.58
N ILE A 21 11.48 16.52 8.82
CA ILE A 21 11.40 15.88 10.14
C ILE A 21 12.82 15.79 10.70
N GLU A 22 13.01 16.28 11.94
CA GLU A 22 14.29 16.20 12.64
C GLU A 22 14.84 14.76 12.66
N PRO A 23 16.16 14.53 12.47
CA PRO A 23 16.71 13.18 12.25
C PRO A 23 16.30 12.14 13.30
N ASN A 24 16.36 12.49 14.60
CA ASN A 24 15.97 11.58 15.67
C ASN A 24 14.47 11.24 15.65
N ALA A 25 13.63 12.20 15.26
CA ALA A 25 12.20 12.02 15.11
C ALA A 25 11.87 11.21 13.85
N LEU A 26 12.65 11.41 12.77
CA LEU A 26 12.51 10.68 11.52
C LEU A 26 12.75 9.18 11.70
N GLU A 27 13.73 8.78 12.50
CA GLU A 27 13.95 7.35 12.79
C GLU A 27 12.71 6.68 13.41
N LEU A 28 11.95 7.41 14.24
CA LEU A 28 10.70 6.89 14.80
C LEU A 28 9.63 6.68 13.72
N VAL A 29 9.51 7.62 12.77
CA VAL A 29 8.59 7.51 11.63
C VAL A 29 8.99 6.35 10.72
N VAL A 30 10.28 6.25 10.39
CA VAL A 30 10.83 5.19 9.53
C VAL A 30 10.59 3.82 10.15
N ASN A 31 10.87 3.64 11.44
CA ASN A 31 10.64 2.36 12.11
C ASN A 31 9.14 2.03 12.22
N ALA A 32 8.30 3.02 12.49
CA ALA A 32 6.85 2.82 12.55
C ALA A 32 6.22 2.50 11.18
N SER A 33 6.87 2.83 10.05
CA SER A 33 6.38 2.54 8.69
C SER A 33 6.32 1.05 8.31
N VAL A 34 6.88 0.18 9.15
CA VAL A 34 6.88 -1.27 8.95
C VAL A 34 6.30 -2.03 10.15
N GLU A 35 5.89 -1.31 11.21
CA GLU A 35 5.26 -1.93 12.37
C GLU A 35 4.00 -2.73 12.05
N PRO A 36 3.08 -2.26 11.16
CA PRO A 36 1.90 -3.05 10.83
C PRO A 36 2.26 -4.43 10.28
N ASP A 37 3.23 -4.53 9.36
CA ASP A 37 3.69 -5.81 8.83
C ASP A 37 4.28 -6.72 9.92
N ASN A 38 5.02 -6.15 10.88
CA ASN A 38 5.66 -6.95 11.93
C ASN A 38 4.61 -7.58 12.87
N ILE A 39 3.61 -6.79 13.28
CA ILE A 39 2.50 -7.28 14.11
C ILE A 39 1.75 -8.42 13.41
N ASP A 40 1.62 -8.32 12.08
CA ASP A 40 0.84 -9.28 11.31
C ASP A 40 1.67 -10.49 10.85
N ARG A 41 2.98 -10.38 10.68
CA ARG A 41 3.88 -11.54 10.46
C ARG A 41 3.89 -12.47 11.67
N GLU A 42 3.90 -11.93 12.89
CA GLU A 42 3.78 -12.73 14.11
C GLU A 42 2.50 -13.57 14.08
N ARG A 43 1.35 -12.96 13.72
CA ARG A 43 0.06 -13.65 13.60
C ARG A 43 -0.04 -14.59 12.40
N PHE A 44 0.65 -14.29 11.31
CA PHE A 44 0.72 -15.15 10.12
C PHE A 44 1.42 -16.46 10.44
N SER A 45 2.51 -16.39 11.21
CA SER A 45 3.28 -17.57 11.64
C SER A 45 2.43 -18.57 12.43
N GLU A 46 1.36 -18.08 13.06
CA GLU A 46 0.39 -18.86 13.82
C GLU A 46 -0.76 -19.40 12.95
N ASN A 47 -1.09 -18.76 11.81
CA ASN A 47 -2.20 -19.17 10.94
C ASN A 47 -2.10 -18.65 9.48
N PHE A 48 -1.81 -19.55 8.53
CA PHE A 48 -1.73 -19.23 7.09
C PHE A 48 -3.01 -18.59 6.50
N PHE A 49 -4.19 -19.03 6.93
CA PHE A 49 -5.47 -18.49 6.44
C PHE A 49 -5.75 -17.07 6.96
N TYR A 50 -5.27 -16.76 8.17
CA TYR A 50 -5.29 -15.39 8.67
C TYR A 50 -4.46 -14.48 7.77
N GLY A 51 -3.31 -14.96 7.34
CA GLY A 51 -2.41 -14.29 6.42
C GLY A 51 -3.01 -13.91 5.07
N ILE A 52 -3.63 -14.87 4.39
CA ILE A 52 -4.34 -14.60 3.13
C ILE A 52 -5.49 -13.60 3.35
N LYS A 53 -6.26 -13.77 4.42
CA LYS A 53 -7.36 -12.85 4.76
C LYS A 53 -6.84 -11.44 5.05
N TYR A 54 -5.67 -11.32 5.67
CA TYR A 54 -5.02 -10.07 5.97
C TYR A 54 -4.58 -9.37 4.68
N LEU A 55 -3.87 -10.08 3.80
CA LEU A 55 -3.38 -9.59 2.51
C LEU A 55 -4.46 -8.81 1.76
N PHE A 56 -5.67 -9.36 1.69
CA PHE A 56 -6.76 -8.70 1.01
C PHE A 56 -7.47 -7.65 1.88
N ASN A 57 -7.78 -7.93 3.14
CA ASN A 57 -8.55 -6.98 3.95
C ASN A 57 -7.80 -5.68 4.24
N HIS A 58 -6.47 -5.77 4.35
CA HIS A 58 -5.60 -4.65 4.66
C HIS A 58 -5.55 -3.67 3.51
N THR A 59 -5.34 -4.13 2.28
CA THR A 59 -5.34 -3.26 1.09
C THR A 59 -6.63 -2.47 0.94
N ILE A 60 -7.77 -3.15 1.08
CA ILE A 60 -9.09 -2.53 0.86
C ILE A 60 -9.35 -1.42 1.87
N LYS A 61 -8.78 -1.59 3.05
CA LYS A 61 -8.89 -0.64 4.13
C LYS A 61 -7.76 0.37 4.09
N ALA A 62 -6.67 0.18 3.35
CA ALA A 62 -5.46 1.00 3.42
C ALA A 62 -5.76 2.48 3.16
N LYS A 63 -6.57 2.83 2.14
CA LYS A 63 -7.03 4.22 1.95
C LYS A 63 -7.83 4.75 3.16
N LYS A 64 -8.79 3.99 3.66
CA LYS A 64 -9.61 4.41 4.81
C LYS A 64 -8.77 4.53 6.09
N LEU A 65 -7.83 3.63 6.28
CA LEU A 65 -6.92 3.59 7.41
C LEU A 65 -5.95 4.76 7.34
N SER A 66 -5.36 5.06 6.17
CA SER A 66 -4.49 6.22 6.02
C SER A 66 -5.22 7.52 6.35
N VAL A 67 -6.43 7.75 5.83
CA VAL A 67 -7.25 8.94 6.18
C VAL A 67 -7.53 9.02 7.67
N ASN A 68 -7.93 7.91 8.30
CA ASN A 68 -8.20 7.87 9.74
C ASN A 68 -6.95 8.14 10.58
N TYR A 69 -5.82 7.55 10.20
CA TYR A 69 -4.55 7.77 10.89
C TYR A 69 -4.01 9.17 10.65
N ILE A 70 -4.19 9.80 9.49
CA ILE A 70 -3.84 11.22 9.26
C ILE A 70 -4.59 12.11 10.27
N ARG A 71 -5.89 11.88 10.48
CA ARG A 71 -6.68 12.64 11.47
C ARG A 71 -6.14 12.46 12.88
N LYS A 72 -5.92 11.21 13.31
CA LYS A 72 -5.32 10.90 14.63
C LYS A 72 -3.93 11.50 14.81
N THR A 73 -3.11 11.43 13.77
CA THR A 73 -1.74 11.96 13.76
C THR A 73 -1.75 13.48 13.92
N ARG A 74 -2.64 14.16 13.18
CA ARG A 74 -2.82 15.60 13.28
C ARG A 74 -3.28 16.04 14.68
N ASP A 75 -4.24 15.32 15.27
CA ASP A 75 -4.70 15.62 16.62
C ASP A 75 -3.57 15.44 17.65
N ALA A 76 -2.79 14.36 17.52
CA ALA A 76 -1.61 14.12 18.36
C ALA A 76 -0.53 15.21 18.17
N TYR A 77 -0.27 15.64 16.93
CA TYR A 77 0.67 16.72 16.61
C TYR A 77 0.23 18.03 17.24
N ALA A 78 -1.04 18.41 17.10
CA ALA A 78 -1.61 19.62 17.70
C ALA A 78 -1.58 19.62 19.24
N MET A 79 -1.54 18.45 19.87
CA MET A 79 -1.41 18.27 21.32
C MET A 79 0.06 18.13 21.79
N ASN A 80 1.05 18.30 20.90
CA ASN A 80 2.46 18.05 21.17
C ASN A 80 2.75 16.62 21.71
N SER A 81 1.92 15.64 21.34
CA SER A 81 2.09 14.24 21.76
C SER A 81 3.08 13.54 20.84
N SER A 82 4.16 12.97 21.38
CA SER A 82 5.16 12.20 20.60
C SER A 82 4.56 11.02 19.80
N SER A 83 3.34 10.58 20.13
CA SER A 83 2.61 9.56 19.38
C SER A 83 2.33 9.94 17.92
N TRP A 84 2.39 11.22 17.56
CA TRP A 84 2.22 11.66 16.17
C TRP A 84 3.29 11.07 15.25
N LEU A 85 4.54 10.91 15.70
CA LEU A 85 5.62 10.34 14.88
C LEU A 85 5.32 8.88 14.51
N LYS A 86 4.91 8.10 15.51
CA LYS A 86 4.50 6.71 15.30
C LYS A 86 3.31 6.61 14.35
N ASN A 87 2.26 7.41 14.60
CA ASN A 87 1.07 7.40 13.77
C ASN A 87 1.37 7.84 12.33
N LEU A 88 2.30 8.78 12.12
CA LEU A 88 2.73 9.20 10.79
C LEU A 88 3.44 8.07 10.03
N GLY A 89 4.31 7.31 10.71
CA GLY A 89 4.91 6.12 10.09
C GLY A 89 3.84 5.12 9.64
N ILE A 90 2.83 4.88 10.46
CA ILE A 90 1.68 4.02 10.10
C ILE A 90 0.88 4.60 8.92
N VAL A 91 0.71 5.93 8.83
CA VAL A 91 0.11 6.56 7.64
C VAL A 91 0.91 6.22 6.39
N PHE A 92 2.25 6.37 6.44
CA PHE A 92 3.12 6.06 5.31
C PHE A 92 3.02 4.60 4.89
N HIS A 93 2.99 3.67 5.85
CA HIS A 93 2.75 2.25 5.58
C HIS A 93 1.51 2.03 4.70
N PHE A 94 0.37 2.57 5.12
CA PHE A 94 -0.89 2.39 4.38
C PHE A 94 -0.91 3.08 3.01
N ILE A 95 -0.16 4.16 2.81
CA ILE A 95 -0.02 4.80 1.50
C ILE A 95 0.81 3.93 0.56
N THR A 96 1.91 3.34 1.04
CA THR A 96 2.73 2.39 0.26
C THR A 96 1.93 1.17 -0.16
N ASP A 97 1.18 0.57 0.76
CA ASP A 97 0.34 -0.60 0.48
C ASP A 97 -0.76 -0.29 -0.53
N TRP A 98 -1.39 0.88 -0.40
CA TRP A 98 -2.40 1.32 -1.35
C TRP A 98 -1.85 1.51 -2.77
N GLY A 99 -0.57 1.90 -2.88
CA GLY A 99 0.18 1.97 -4.13
C GLY A 99 0.89 0.68 -4.52
N THR A 100 0.69 -0.44 -3.82
CA THR A 100 1.30 -1.72 -4.18
C THR A 100 0.35 -2.50 -5.10
N PRO A 101 0.70 -2.77 -6.38
CA PRO A 101 -0.21 -3.44 -7.33
C PRO A 101 -0.73 -4.78 -6.82
N TYR A 102 0.16 -5.61 -6.27
CA TYR A 102 -0.14 -6.93 -5.74
C TYR A 102 -1.03 -6.94 -4.50
N HIS A 103 -1.24 -5.78 -3.88
CA HIS A 103 -2.17 -5.65 -2.77
C HIS A 103 -3.62 -5.51 -3.30
N SER A 104 -3.82 -5.06 -4.55
CA SER A 104 -5.14 -4.97 -5.17
C SER A 104 -5.53 -6.28 -5.89
N PRO A 105 -6.68 -6.92 -5.55
CA PRO A 105 -7.16 -8.10 -6.27
C PRO A 105 -7.61 -7.81 -7.71
N THR A 106 -7.81 -6.54 -8.06
CA THR A 106 -8.21 -6.08 -9.40
C THR A 106 -7.04 -5.58 -10.25
N SER A 107 -5.82 -5.53 -9.69
CA SER A 107 -4.64 -5.13 -10.45
C SER A 107 -4.27 -6.19 -11.48
N LYS A 108 -3.92 -5.74 -12.69
CA LYS A 108 -3.37 -6.60 -13.75
C LYS A 108 -2.01 -7.20 -13.39
N SER A 109 -1.27 -6.55 -12.47
CA SER A 109 -0.04 -7.10 -11.90
C SER A 109 -0.28 -8.29 -10.97
N ASN A 110 -1.50 -8.43 -10.43
CA ASN A 110 -1.80 -9.46 -9.46
C ASN A 110 -2.29 -10.74 -10.16
N PRO A 111 -1.57 -11.89 -10.05
CA PRO A 111 -2.00 -13.14 -10.68
C PRO A 111 -3.29 -13.71 -10.05
N PHE A 112 -3.85 -13.07 -9.02
CA PHE A 112 -5.12 -13.43 -8.42
C PHE A 112 -6.23 -13.62 -9.47
N LEU A 113 -6.38 -12.70 -10.44
CA LEU A 113 -7.41 -12.81 -11.46
C LEU A 113 -7.23 -14.08 -12.31
N ASP A 114 -6.01 -14.36 -12.75
CA ASP A 114 -5.70 -15.53 -13.57
C ASP A 114 -5.85 -16.84 -12.78
N ILE A 115 -5.44 -16.85 -11.51
CA ILE A 115 -5.60 -17.99 -10.60
C ILE A 115 -7.10 -18.22 -10.33
N THR A 116 -7.92 -17.17 -10.18
CA THR A 116 -9.36 -17.32 -9.98
C THR A 116 -10.06 -17.87 -11.21
N GLN A 117 -9.72 -17.37 -12.40
CA GLN A 117 -10.27 -17.86 -13.67
C GLN A 117 -9.85 -19.32 -13.93
N ALA A 118 -8.59 -19.67 -13.67
CA ALA A 118 -8.10 -21.04 -13.80
C ALA A 118 -8.76 -21.99 -12.79
N GLY A 119 -8.96 -21.56 -11.54
CA GLY A 119 -9.66 -22.32 -10.51
C GLY A 119 -11.12 -22.61 -10.87
N VAL A 120 -11.82 -21.62 -11.47
CA VAL A 120 -13.18 -21.79 -11.99
C VAL A 120 -13.22 -22.76 -13.18
N GLN A 121 -12.24 -22.68 -14.08
CA GLN A 121 -12.15 -23.57 -15.24
C GLN A 121 -11.80 -25.02 -14.87
N LEU A 122 -10.93 -25.23 -13.88
CA LEU A 122 -10.46 -26.55 -13.46
C LEU A 122 -11.37 -27.23 -12.41
N GLY A 123 -12.15 -26.46 -11.65
CA GLY A 123 -13.01 -26.96 -10.57
C GLY A 123 -14.45 -27.35 -10.97
N GLY A 124 -14.88 -27.06 -12.21
CA GLY A 124 -16.27 -27.26 -12.65
C GLY A 124 -17.27 -26.36 -11.93
N GLU A 125 -18.53 -26.37 -12.38
CA GLU A 125 -19.63 -25.44 -12.03
C GLU A 125 -20.00 -25.33 -10.52
N VAL A 126 -19.25 -25.92 -9.60
CA VAL A 126 -19.40 -25.71 -8.15
C VAL A 126 -18.93 -24.32 -7.71
N GLY A 127 -18.25 -23.57 -8.58
CA GLY A 127 -17.79 -22.19 -8.34
C GLY A 127 -18.72 -21.07 -8.81
N ILE A 128 -19.88 -21.37 -9.41
CA ILE A 128 -20.80 -20.33 -9.94
C ILE A 128 -22.08 -20.28 -9.09
N MET A 129 -22.13 -19.34 -8.14
CA MET A 129 -23.31 -18.54 -7.70
C MET A 129 -22.92 -17.82 -6.39
N SER A 130 -22.78 -16.50 -6.37
CA SER A 130 -23.95 -15.62 -6.38
C SER A 130 -23.68 -14.29 -7.10
N LYS A 131 -24.39 -14.10 -8.22
CA LYS A 131 -24.76 -12.76 -8.68
C LYS A 131 -25.96 -12.31 -7.85
N SER A 132 -25.73 -11.61 -6.74
CA SER A 132 -26.76 -10.79 -6.09
C SER A 132 -26.14 -9.82 -5.07
N SER A 133 -25.91 -8.57 -5.47
CA SER A 133 -25.76 -7.37 -4.62
C SER A 133 -24.80 -7.42 -3.41
N SER A 134 -23.92 -8.41 -3.30
CA SER A 134 -22.96 -8.51 -2.21
C SER A 134 -21.73 -7.66 -2.50
N SER A 135 -21.06 -7.20 -1.43
CA SER A 135 -19.80 -6.47 -1.61
C SER A 135 -18.77 -7.44 -2.17
N TRP A 136 -17.89 -6.99 -3.05
CA TRP A 136 -16.78 -7.80 -3.59
C TRP A 136 -15.93 -8.51 -2.52
N ARG A 137 -15.97 -8.03 -1.26
CA ARG A 137 -15.36 -8.69 -0.09
C ARG A 137 -16.00 -10.03 0.24
N ASP A 138 -17.32 -10.12 0.09
CA ASP A 138 -18.07 -11.35 0.32
C ASP A 138 -17.78 -12.36 -0.80
N GLU A 139 -17.67 -11.89 -2.05
CA GLU A 139 -17.28 -12.72 -3.21
C GLU A 139 -15.86 -13.29 -3.06
N LEU A 140 -14.91 -12.48 -2.60
CA LEU A 140 -13.53 -12.91 -2.33
C LEU A 140 -13.45 -13.94 -1.19
N TRP A 141 -14.24 -13.77 -0.14
CA TRP A 141 -14.26 -14.70 0.99
C TRP A 141 -14.93 -16.03 0.62
N GLU A 142 -16.01 -15.97 -0.16
CA GLU A 142 -16.63 -17.17 -0.72
C GLU A 142 -15.73 -17.84 -1.76
N PHE A 143 -14.86 -17.11 -2.47
CA PHE A 143 -13.80 -17.69 -3.29
C PHE A 143 -12.73 -18.39 -2.44
N VAL A 144 -12.19 -17.76 -1.38
CA VAL A 144 -11.20 -18.42 -0.52
C VAL A 144 -11.78 -19.71 0.06
N LYS A 145 -13.04 -19.69 0.50
CA LYS A 145 -13.75 -20.90 0.93
C LYS A 145 -13.95 -21.90 -0.22
N GLY A 146 -14.40 -21.44 -1.38
CA GLY A 146 -14.69 -22.26 -2.55
C GLY A 146 -13.44 -22.92 -3.15
N ALA A 147 -12.31 -22.23 -3.19
CA ALA A 147 -11.02 -22.78 -3.59
C ALA A 147 -10.58 -23.90 -2.65
N LEU A 148 -10.85 -23.78 -1.35
CA LEU A 148 -10.50 -24.79 -0.34
C LEU A 148 -11.49 -25.97 -0.32
N ILE A 149 -12.77 -25.73 -0.56
CA ILE A 149 -13.84 -26.73 -0.47
C ILE A 149 -14.06 -27.46 -1.81
N GLY A 150 -14.09 -26.74 -2.93
CA GLY A 150 -14.38 -27.28 -4.27
C GLY A 150 -13.13 -27.69 -5.07
N GLY A 151 -11.98 -27.06 -4.83
CA GLY A 151 -10.72 -27.32 -5.57
C GLY A 151 -9.72 -28.24 -4.87
N GLY A 152 -9.95 -28.59 -3.60
CA GLY A 152 -9.04 -29.43 -2.80
C GLY A 152 -7.59 -28.94 -2.85
N ILE A 153 -6.66 -29.83 -3.25
CA ILE A 153 -5.21 -29.55 -3.34
C ILE A 153 -4.90 -28.43 -4.35
N PHE A 154 -5.64 -28.30 -5.45
CA PHE A 154 -5.35 -27.31 -6.50
C PHE A 154 -5.67 -25.87 -6.06
N GLY A 155 -6.74 -25.67 -5.27
CA GLY A 155 -7.04 -24.37 -4.68
C GLY A 155 -6.00 -23.96 -3.64
N ALA A 156 -5.51 -24.90 -2.83
CA ALA A 156 -4.41 -24.65 -1.89
C ALA A 156 -3.10 -24.31 -2.62
N ILE A 157 -2.76 -25.02 -3.71
CA ILE A 157 -1.60 -24.70 -4.55
C ILE A 157 -1.72 -23.29 -5.14
N GLY A 158 -2.89 -22.89 -5.63
CA GLY A 158 -3.12 -21.53 -6.16
C GLY A 158 -2.86 -20.43 -5.13
N LEU A 159 -3.32 -20.62 -3.88
CA LEU A 159 -3.06 -19.68 -2.79
C LEU A 159 -1.57 -19.62 -2.41
N ILE A 160 -0.87 -20.76 -2.44
CA ILE A 160 0.58 -20.82 -2.21
C ILE A 160 1.34 -20.10 -3.32
N LEU A 161 0.97 -20.29 -4.59
CA LEU A 161 1.58 -19.58 -5.72
C LEU A 161 1.34 -18.07 -5.65
N LEU A 162 0.14 -17.64 -5.26
CA LEU A 162 -0.17 -16.23 -5.04
C LEU A 162 0.75 -15.63 -3.97
N TYR A 163 0.93 -16.34 -2.85
CA TYR A 163 1.83 -15.91 -1.77
C TYR A 163 3.28 -15.78 -2.25
N PHE A 164 3.81 -16.79 -2.96
CA PHE A 164 5.17 -16.72 -3.50
C PHE A 164 5.35 -15.61 -4.52
N SER A 165 4.36 -15.40 -5.40
CA SER A 165 4.39 -14.32 -6.40
C SER A 165 4.36 -12.95 -5.73
N HIS A 166 3.50 -12.75 -4.72
CA HIS A 166 3.46 -11.53 -3.91
C HIS A 166 4.81 -11.26 -3.23
N ASN A 167 5.36 -12.26 -2.54
CA ASN A 167 6.64 -12.12 -1.87
C ASN A 167 7.80 -11.86 -2.86
N ASN A 168 7.77 -12.45 -4.05
CA ASN A 168 8.75 -12.19 -5.11
C ASN A 168 8.65 -10.75 -5.61
N PHE A 169 7.44 -10.29 -5.96
CA PHE A 169 7.18 -8.91 -6.38
C PHE A 169 7.72 -7.89 -5.37
N GLU A 170 7.42 -8.09 -4.08
CA GLU A 170 7.88 -7.17 -3.05
C GLU A 170 9.40 -7.21 -2.85
N SER A 171 10.03 -8.38 -3.04
CA SER A 171 11.49 -8.50 -2.99
C SER A 171 12.14 -7.77 -4.17
N ARG A 172 11.55 -7.86 -5.37
CA ARG A 172 11.99 -7.10 -6.54
C ARG A 172 11.87 -5.60 -6.34
N CYS A 173 10.80 -5.12 -5.72
CA CYS A 173 10.68 -3.70 -5.36
C CYS A 173 11.85 -3.27 -4.44
N ASP A 174 12.15 -4.06 -3.41
CA ASP A 174 13.27 -3.76 -2.49
C ASP A 174 14.65 -3.78 -3.18
N GLU A 175 14.86 -4.66 -4.16
CA GLU A 175 16.06 -4.68 -5.01
C GLU A 175 16.15 -3.40 -5.85
N ARG A 176 15.11 -3.09 -6.61
CA ARG A 176 15.08 -1.92 -7.49
C ARG A 176 15.13 -0.60 -6.74
N TRP A 177 14.57 -0.54 -5.53
CA TRP A 177 14.72 0.62 -4.64
C TRP A 177 16.18 0.97 -4.40
N LYS A 178 17.02 -0.03 -4.11
CA LYS A 178 18.45 0.18 -3.83
C LYS A 178 19.19 0.67 -5.07
N GLU A 179 18.85 0.12 -6.23
CA GLU A 179 19.49 0.44 -7.51
C GLU A 179 19.09 1.82 -8.03
N SER A 180 17.84 2.23 -7.79
CA SER A 180 17.25 3.45 -8.35
C SER A 180 17.17 4.62 -7.35
N LEU A 181 17.76 4.52 -6.15
CA LEU A 181 17.56 5.50 -5.07
C LEU A 181 17.89 6.95 -5.48
N SER A 182 18.97 7.17 -6.23
CA SER A 182 19.36 8.50 -6.70
C SER A 182 18.31 9.10 -7.63
N LEU A 183 17.82 8.30 -8.58
CA LEU A 183 16.81 8.72 -9.57
C LEU A 183 15.44 8.94 -8.92
N ILE A 184 15.04 8.08 -7.97
CA ILE A 184 13.85 8.28 -7.15
C ILE A 184 13.91 9.63 -6.44
N ARG A 185 15.04 9.95 -5.82
CA ARG A 185 15.23 11.23 -5.11
C ARG A 185 15.13 12.42 -6.05
N GLU A 186 15.74 12.33 -7.23
CA GLU A 186 15.67 13.38 -8.25
C GLU A 186 14.24 13.63 -8.71
N HIS A 187 13.52 12.57 -9.09
CA HIS A 187 12.13 12.65 -9.51
C HIS A 187 11.21 13.18 -8.41
N PHE A 188 11.37 12.70 -7.17
CA PHE A 188 10.60 13.19 -6.03
C PHE A 188 10.77 14.70 -5.84
N ARG A 189 12.02 15.20 -5.84
CA ARG A 189 12.29 16.63 -5.69
C ARG A 189 11.73 17.46 -6.86
N ALA A 190 11.82 16.95 -8.08
CA ALA A 190 11.25 17.63 -9.25
C ALA A 190 9.72 17.76 -9.14
N LYS A 191 9.03 16.70 -8.67
CA LYS A 191 7.57 16.71 -8.46
C LYS A 191 7.14 17.56 -7.27
N LEU A 192 7.96 17.66 -6.22
CA LEU A 192 7.66 18.41 -5.00
C LEU A 192 7.41 19.91 -5.27
N VAL A 193 8.12 20.49 -6.25
CA VAL A 193 7.96 21.90 -6.65
C VAL A 193 6.51 22.22 -7.09
N HIS A 194 5.74 21.20 -7.45
CA HIS A 194 4.36 21.32 -7.90
C HIS A 194 3.31 20.86 -6.85
N SER A 195 3.72 20.44 -5.65
CA SER A 195 2.80 19.97 -4.61
C SER A 195 2.54 21.05 -3.55
N GLN A 196 1.51 21.87 -3.75
CA GLN A 196 1.01 22.79 -2.73
C GLN A 196 -0.34 22.33 -2.18
N LEU A 197 -0.46 22.26 -0.86
CA LEU A 197 -1.69 21.91 -0.18
C LEU A 197 -2.68 23.09 -0.12
N PRO A 198 -3.98 22.88 -0.35
CA PRO A 198 -4.99 23.87 -0.03
C PRO A 198 -4.95 24.27 1.46
N LYS A 199 -5.09 25.57 1.75
CA LYS A 199 -5.11 26.07 3.14
C LYS A 199 -6.29 25.54 3.97
N LYS A 200 -7.41 25.21 3.31
CA LYS A 200 -8.60 24.65 3.98
C LYS A 200 -8.41 23.15 4.15
N ILE A 201 -8.47 22.68 5.40
CA ILE A 201 -8.23 21.28 5.74
C ILE A 201 -9.12 20.30 4.97
N ASN A 202 -10.41 20.59 4.78
CA ASN A 202 -11.31 19.69 4.05
C ASN A 202 -10.88 19.55 2.59
N LEU A 203 -10.52 20.66 1.94
CA LEU A 203 -9.99 20.63 0.57
C LEU A 203 -8.64 19.89 0.48
N ALA A 204 -7.84 19.94 1.53
CA ALA A 204 -6.60 19.18 1.59
C ALA A 204 -6.85 17.66 1.68
N PHE A 205 -7.84 17.23 2.48
CA PHE A 205 -8.27 15.83 2.50
C PHE A 205 -8.89 15.40 1.16
N ASP A 206 -9.72 16.25 0.53
CA ASP A 206 -10.30 15.96 -0.78
C ASP A 206 -9.19 15.75 -1.83
N LEU A 207 -8.18 16.64 -1.86
CA LEU A 207 -7.01 16.50 -2.74
C LEU A 207 -6.21 15.23 -2.44
N PHE A 208 -5.96 14.93 -1.16
CA PHE A 208 -5.26 13.70 -0.76
C PHE A 208 -6.01 12.45 -1.24
N GLU A 209 -7.32 12.40 -1.05
CA GLU A 209 -8.14 11.27 -1.49
C GLU A 209 -8.20 11.14 -3.01
N GLU A 210 -8.27 12.27 -3.74
CA GLU A 210 -8.18 12.28 -5.20
C GLU A 210 -6.84 11.69 -5.67
N LYS A 211 -5.73 12.11 -5.06
CA LYS A 211 -4.39 11.60 -5.39
C LYS A 211 -4.25 10.12 -5.04
N MET A 212 -4.77 9.69 -3.89
CA MET A 212 -4.83 8.27 -3.52
C MET A 212 -5.62 7.44 -4.54
N ASN A 213 -6.75 7.94 -5.04
CA ASN A 213 -7.51 7.24 -6.07
C ASN A 213 -6.73 7.15 -7.39
N LYS A 214 -6.06 8.23 -7.81
CA LYS A 214 -5.22 8.24 -9.02
C LYS A 214 -4.03 7.28 -8.90
N LEU A 215 -3.36 7.24 -7.75
CA LEU A 215 -2.30 6.28 -7.48
C LEU A 215 -2.83 4.84 -7.58
N HIS A 216 -3.99 4.57 -6.99
CA HIS A 216 -4.59 3.24 -7.05
C HIS A 216 -4.90 2.82 -8.49
N GLN A 217 -5.56 3.69 -9.26
CA GLN A 217 -5.87 3.42 -10.65
C GLN A 217 -4.58 3.14 -11.45
N ARG A 218 -3.54 3.96 -11.25
CA ARG A 218 -2.22 3.71 -11.86
C ARG A 218 -1.68 2.33 -11.47
N SER A 219 -1.76 1.95 -10.19
CA SER A 219 -1.32 0.64 -9.68
C SER A 219 -2.10 -0.54 -10.27
N GLU A 220 -3.39 -0.36 -10.55
CA GLU A 220 -4.24 -1.39 -11.15
C GLU A 220 -3.94 -1.59 -12.63
N ASP A 221 -3.53 -0.52 -13.31
CA ASP A 221 -3.22 -0.50 -14.73
C ASP A 221 -1.82 -0.98 -15.10
N LEU A 222 -0.93 -1.16 -14.12
CA LEU A 222 0.41 -1.70 -14.35
C LEU A 222 0.34 -3.15 -14.90
N PRO A 223 1.17 -3.51 -15.90
CA PRO A 223 1.14 -4.86 -16.47
C PRO A 223 1.58 -5.94 -15.46
N ALA A 224 1.24 -7.20 -15.77
CA ALA A 224 1.58 -8.42 -14.99
C ALA A 224 3.05 -8.48 -14.56
N ASP A 225 3.93 -8.14 -15.49
CA ASP A 225 5.39 -8.23 -15.44
C ASP A 225 6.06 -6.88 -15.18
N TRP A 226 5.29 -5.86 -14.77
CA TRP A 226 5.77 -4.47 -14.67
C TRP A 226 7.08 -4.36 -13.89
N ILE A 227 7.19 -5.00 -12.72
CA ILE A 227 8.38 -4.83 -11.88
C ILE A 227 9.64 -5.41 -12.52
N ASP A 228 9.50 -6.46 -13.33
CA ASP A 228 10.62 -7.11 -14.01
C ASP A 228 10.99 -6.38 -15.32
N ASN A 229 10.04 -5.70 -15.96
CA ASN A 229 10.21 -5.12 -17.30
C ASN A 229 10.23 -3.58 -17.34
N CYS A 230 9.83 -2.88 -16.28
CA CYS A 230 9.87 -1.42 -16.30
C CYS A 230 11.31 -0.90 -16.30
N THR A 231 11.49 0.28 -16.87
CA THR A 231 12.77 1.01 -16.81
C THR A 231 12.97 1.60 -15.42
N ASP A 232 14.23 1.91 -15.07
CA ASP A 232 14.53 2.58 -13.79
C ASP A 232 13.83 3.93 -13.68
N VAL A 233 13.63 4.62 -14.82
CA VAL A 233 12.89 5.89 -14.91
C VAL A 233 11.42 5.69 -14.54
N GLU A 234 10.77 4.65 -15.07
CA GLU A 234 9.37 4.34 -14.75
C GLU A 234 9.20 3.89 -13.28
N TYR A 235 10.13 3.08 -12.78
CA TYR A 235 10.15 2.67 -11.37
C TYR A 235 10.34 3.88 -10.45
N ALA A 236 11.31 4.75 -10.76
CA ALA A 236 11.57 5.95 -9.98
C ALA A 236 10.41 6.94 -10.01
N ASP A 237 9.78 7.11 -11.17
CA ASP A 237 8.58 7.93 -11.33
C ASP A 237 7.42 7.42 -10.46
N TYR A 238 7.21 6.11 -10.43
CA TYR A 238 6.17 5.46 -9.63
C TYR A 238 6.41 5.60 -8.12
N MET A 239 7.63 5.32 -7.64
CA MET A 239 7.98 5.51 -6.22
C MET A 239 7.86 6.97 -5.80
N SER A 240 8.21 7.89 -6.69
CA SER A 240 8.06 9.33 -6.43
C SER A 240 6.60 9.74 -6.32
N ASP A 241 5.68 9.14 -7.08
CA ASP A 241 4.24 9.41 -6.92
C ASP A 241 3.73 8.98 -5.55
N ILE A 242 4.15 7.81 -5.06
CA ILE A 242 3.81 7.35 -3.71
C ILE A 242 4.36 8.35 -2.67
N ALA A 243 5.62 8.76 -2.81
CA ALA A 243 6.26 9.70 -1.91
C ALA A 243 5.58 11.08 -1.91
N ILE A 244 5.10 11.58 -3.05
CA ILE A 244 4.34 12.84 -3.12
C ILE A 244 3.04 12.76 -2.31
N ILE A 245 2.36 11.62 -2.31
CA ILE A 245 1.14 11.45 -1.53
C ILE A 245 1.44 11.36 -0.04
N MET A 246 2.55 10.72 0.34
CA MET A 246 3.06 10.76 1.72
C MET A 246 3.41 12.18 2.16
N ASP A 247 4.04 12.97 1.30
CA ASP A 247 4.35 14.37 1.59
C ASP A 247 3.07 15.19 1.82
N LEU A 248 2.04 15.00 0.98
CA LEU A 248 0.73 15.62 1.21
C LEU A 248 0.13 15.22 2.57
N ALA A 249 0.24 13.96 2.97
CA ALA A 249 -0.20 13.52 4.29
C ALA A 249 0.58 14.20 5.42
N CYS A 250 1.90 14.34 5.27
CA CYS A 250 2.76 15.07 6.20
C CYS A 250 2.35 16.54 6.32
N GLN A 251 2.12 17.21 5.19
CA GLN A 251 1.62 18.59 5.13
C GLN A 251 0.25 18.73 5.83
N ILE A 252 -0.68 17.79 5.62
CA ILE A 252 -2.00 17.79 6.30
C ILE A 252 -1.84 17.65 7.82
N VAL A 253 -0.94 16.79 8.28
CA VAL A 253 -0.68 16.60 9.72
C VAL A 253 -0.13 17.87 10.34
N MET A 254 0.82 18.52 9.66
CA MET A 254 1.55 19.67 10.20
C MET A 254 0.88 21.02 9.90
N ILE A 255 -0.21 21.04 9.14
CA ILE A 255 -0.95 22.27 8.88
C ILE A 255 -1.44 22.87 10.19
N HIS A 256 -0.96 24.06 10.52
CA HIS A 256 -1.33 24.74 11.76
C HIS A 256 -2.84 25.01 11.77
N LYS A 257 -3.48 24.82 12.93
CA LYS A 257 -4.84 25.33 13.10
C LYS A 257 -4.78 26.85 12.92
N PRO A 258 -5.58 27.46 12.03
CA PRO A 258 -5.86 28.87 12.17
C PRO A 258 -6.51 29.00 13.55
N PHE A 259 -5.83 29.71 14.46
CA PHE A 259 -6.33 30.06 15.77
C PHE A 259 -7.66 30.82 15.65
#